data_AF-A0A653SM15-F1
#
_entry.id   AF-A0A653SM15-F1
#
_cell.length_a   1.000
_cell.length_b   1.000
_cell.length_c   1.000
_cell.angle_alpha   90.00
_cell.angle_beta   90.00
_cell.angle_gamma   90.00
#
_symmetry.space_group_name_H-M   'P 1'
#
loop_
_entity.id
_entity.type
_entity.pdbx_description
1 polymer ?
#
loop_
_entity_poly.entity_id
_entity_poly.type
_entity_poly.pdbx_seq_one_letter_code
_entity_poly.pdbx_strand_id
1 'polypeptide(L)'
;MKNSSVILLNLMSELMIFKTLMEIKLKISLFRIFLSDVRSNWTYYLYLVDLKNDRLTKVKNFNQIKNPHYLPQYNLIDNEVMSGRNWTSFYQIKKDSIFDFGYVVYNGEDDNGNTVDFDKEYDKTLSKILKNKNYN
;
A
#
# COMPACT_ATOMS: atom_id res chain seq x y z
N MET A 1 -18.02 -37.40 -12.60
CA MET A 1 -17.58 -36.13 -13.22
C MET A 1 -16.58 -35.49 -12.28
N LYS A 2 -15.29 -35.81 -12.43
CA LYS A 2 -14.26 -35.03 -13.14
C LYS A 2 -13.99 -33.65 -12.51
N ASN A 3 -13.00 -33.65 -11.61
CA ASN A 3 -11.94 -32.67 -11.43
C ASN A 3 -12.29 -31.18 -11.59
N SER A 4 -12.40 -30.48 -10.47
CA SER A 4 -12.12 -29.04 -10.41
C SER A 4 -11.13 -28.67 -9.29
N SER A 5 -10.54 -29.65 -8.62
CA SER A 5 -9.61 -29.44 -7.49
C SER A 5 -8.13 -29.27 -7.91
N VAL A 6 -7.87 -29.13 -9.22
CA VAL A 6 -6.52 -29.04 -9.79
C VAL A 6 -6.54 -28.00 -10.91
N ILE A 7 -6.60 -26.71 -10.57
CA ILE A 7 -6.10 -25.53 -11.30
C ILE A 7 -6.21 -24.36 -10.31
N LEU A 8 -5.24 -24.24 -9.41
CA LEU A 8 -4.62 -22.96 -9.01
C LEU A 8 -3.37 -23.19 -8.13
N LEU A 9 -2.73 -24.36 -8.28
CA LEU A 9 -1.45 -24.68 -7.67
C LEU A 9 -0.32 -24.36 -8.66
N ASN A 10 -0.18 -23.09 -9.11
CA ASN A 10 1.08 -22.59 -9.71
C ASN A 10 1.12 -21.09 -10.13
N LEU A 11 0.37 -20.19 -9.49
CA LEU A 11 0.55 -18.75 -9.73
C LEU A 11 0.69 -18.03 -8.39
N MET A 12 1.82 -17.33 -8.22
CA MET A 12 2.15 -16.35 -7.17
C MET A 12 2.89 -16.88 -5.94
N SER A 13 4.18 -17.17 -6.16
CA SER A 13 5.22 -17.43 -5.14
C SER A 13 5.50 -16.28 -4.16
N GLU A 14 4.73 -15.19 -4.12
CA GLU A 14 4.82 -14.14 -3.09
C GLU A 14 3.44 -13.53 -2.79
N LEU A 15 2.51 -14.34 -2.28
CA LEU A 15 1.31 -13.80 -1.65
C LEU A 15 1.68 -13.30 -0.24
N MET A 16 2.06 -12.02 -0.11
CA MET A 16 2.24 -11.42 1.21
C MET A 16 0.87 -11.28 1.88
N ILE A 17 0.52 -12.27 2.71
CA ILE A 17 -0.73 -12.30 3.49
C ILE A 17 -0.56 -11.33 4.67
N PHE A 18 -1.22 -10.17 4.63
CA PHE A 18 -1.31 -9.32 5.80
C PHE A 18 -2.25 -9.95 6.86
N LYS A 19 -1.78 -9.92 8.10
CA LYS A 19 -2.33 -10.59 9.27
C LYS A 19 -3.78 -10.14 9.57
N THR A 20 -4.59 -11.11 9.96
CA THR A 20 -6.02 -11.06 10.29
C THR A 20 -6.35 -10.04 11.39
N LEU A 21 -7.33 -9.16 11.17
CA LEU A 21 -8.12 -8.58 12.26
C LEU A 21 -9.05 -9.68 12.76
N MET A 22 -8.57 -10.47 13.73
CA MET A 22 -9.34 -11.52 14.41
C MET A 22 -10.43 -10.91 15.30
N GLU A 23 -11.48 -10.41 14.66
CA GLU A 23 -12.82 -10.22 15.25
C GLU A 23 -13.88 -9.90 14.18
N ILE A 24 -13.47 -9.57 12.95
CA ILE A 24 -14.35 -9.40 11.80
C ILE A 24 -13.80 -10.29 10.69
N LYS A 25 -14.60 -11.21 10.14
CA LYS A 25 -14.22 -12.20 9.09
C LYS A 25 -13.87 -11.56 7.72
N LEU A 26 -13.14 -10.45 7.71
CA LEU A 26 -12.65 -9.77 6.52
C LEU A 26 -11.16 -10.13 6.34
N LYS A 27 -10.84 -10.83 5.27
CA LYS A 27 -9.45 -11.13 4.89
C LYS A 27 -9.00 -10.09 3.87
N ILE A 28 -7.84 -9.50 4.07
CA ILE A 28 -7.23 -8.57 3.11
C ILE A 28 -6.25 -9.38 2.25
N SER A 29 -6.36 -9.26 0.92
CA SER A 29 -5.47 -9.95 -0.01
C SER A 29 -4.85 -8.95 -0.98
N LEU A 30 -3.52 -8.90 -0.99
CA LEU A 30 -2.76 -8.13 -1.96
C LEU A 30 -2.42 -9.02 -3.15
N PHE A 31 -2.72 -8.54 -4.35
CA PHE A 31 -2.36 -9.20 -5.59
C PHE A 31 -1.39 -8.32 -6.37
N ARG A 32 -0.15 -8.78 -6.49
CA ARG A 32 0.87 -8.14 -7.31
C ARG A 32 0.64 -8.51 -8.77
N ILE A 33 0.73 -7.55 -9.67
CA ILE A 33 0.91 -7.83 -11.09
C ILE A 33 2.39 -7.58 -11.41
N PHE A 34 3.00 -8.47 -12.20
CA PHE A 34 4.38 -8.35 -12.67
C PHE A 34 4.52 -7.26 -13.75
N LEU A 35 4.11 -6.04 -13.43
CA LEU A 35 4.32 -4.85 -14.22
C LEU A 35 5.08 -3.84 -13.36
N SER A 36 6.37 -3.69 -13.64
CA SER A 36 7.16 -2.56 -13.16
C SER A 36 7.36 -1.57 -14.31
N ASP A 37 7.49 -0.30 -13.97
CA ASP A 37 8.02 0.65 -14.93
C ASP A 37 9.55 0.48 -15.10
N VAL A 38 10.14 1.32 -15.96
CA VAL A 38 11.58 1.33 -16.24
C VAL A 38 12.46 1.62 -15.02
N ARG A 39 11.88 2.06 -13.90
CA ARG A 39 12.56 2.34 -12.62
C ARG A 39 12.23 1.30 -11.55
N SER A 40 11.66 0.15 -11.93
CA SER A 40 11.28 -0.92 -11.02
C SER A 40 10.17 -0.54 -10.02
N ASN A 41 9.32 0.45 -10.35
CA ASN A 41 8.14 0.75 -9.54
C ASN A 41 7.03 -0.26 -9.82
N TRP A 42 6.81 -1.16 -8.88
CA TRP A 42 5.81 -2.22 -8.97
C TRP A 42 4.40 -1.69 -8.75
N THR A 43 3.48 -2.22 -9.55
CA THR A 43 2.05 -1.92 -9.45
C THR A 43 1.29 -3.10 -8.82
N TYR A 44 0.46 -2.80 -7.83
CA TYR A 44 -0.29 -3.79 -7.07
C TYR A 44 -1.78 -3.49 -7.13
N TYR A 45 -2.61 -4.52 -6.98
CA TYR A 45 -4.04 -4.38 -6.76
C TYR A 45 -4.38 -4.95 -5.40
N LEU A 46 -5.21 -4.22 -4.65
CA LEU A 46 -5.69 -4.66 -3.35
C LEU A 46 -7.13 -5.11 -3.45
N TYR A 47 -7.44 -6.26 -2.84
CA TYR A 47 -8.79 -6.79 -2.75
C TYR A 47 -9.16 -7.06 -1.29
N LEU A 48 -10.36 -6.64 -0.91
CA LEU A 48 -11.01 -7.00 0.34
C LEU A 48 -11.88 -8.24 0.12
N VAL A 49 -11.66 -9.27 0.93
CA VAL A 49 -12.38 -10.55 0.85
C VAL A 49 -13.34 -10.64 2.04
N ASP A 50 -14.63 -10.57 1.74
CA ASP A 50 -15.72 -10.77 2.68
C ASP A 50 -16.22 -12.22 2.55
N LEU A 51 -15.70 -13.10 3.40
CA LEU A 51 -15.99 -14.53 3.36
C LEU A 51 -17.41 -14.87 3.79
N LYS A 52 -18.09 -13.96 4.53
CA LYS A 52 -19.46 -14.20 5.00
C LYS A 52 -20.46 -14.03 3.86
N ASN A 53 -20.22 -13.04 3.00
CA ASN A 53 -21.13 -12.69 1.91
C ASN A 53 -20.59 -13.13 0.54
N ASP A 54 -19.54 -13.96 0.51
CA ASP A 54 -18.84 -14.42 -0.70
C ASP A 54 -18.52 -13.28 -1.68
N ARG A 55 -17.97 -12.18 -1.14
CA ARG A 55 -17.76 -10.95 -1.89
C ARG A 55 -16.29 -10.57 -1.94
N LEU A 56 -15.79 -10.39 -3.15
CA LEU A 56 -14.48 -9.83 -3.44
C LEU A 56 -14.63 -8.37 -3.90
N THR A 57 -14.02 -7.44 -3.17
CA THR A 57 -14.08 -6.00 -3.50
C THR A 57 -12.70 -5.48 -3.84
N LYS A 58 -12.51 -5.00 -5.08
CA LYS A 58 -11.29 -4.31 -5.48
C LYS A 58 -11.23 -2.93 -4.83
N VAL A 59 -10.14 -2.60 -4.16
CA VAL A 59 -9.92 -1.26 -3.60
C VAL A 59 -9.58 -0.30 -4.74
N LYS A 60 -10.44 0.69 -4.94
CA LYS A 60 -10.30 1.72 -5.97
C LYS A 60 -9.03 2.53 -5.74
N ASN A 61 -8.34 2.82 -6.83
CA ASN A 61 -7.11 3.63 -6.91
C ASN A 61 -5.87 3.05 -6.21
N PHE A 62 -5.95 1.88 -5.57
CA PHE A 62 -4.77 1.26 -4.94
C PHE A 62 -3.62 1.01 -5.94
N ASN A 63 -3.95 0.70 -7.20
CA ASN A 63 -2.97 0.50 -8.27
C ASN A 63 -2.24 1.76 -8.73
N GLN A 64 -2.60 2.93 -8.19
CA GLN A 64 -1.86 4.16 -8.42
C GLN A 64 -0.68 4.30 -7.44
N ILE A 65 -0.71 3.57 -6.31
CA ILE A 65 0.37 3.56 -5.33
C ILE A 65 1.47 2.60 -5.81
N LYS A 66 2.64 3.16 -6.11
CA LYS A 66 3.83 2.41 -6.53
C LYS A 66 4.60 1.92 -5.32
N ASN A 67 5.05 0.66 -5.32
CA ASN A 67 5.79 0.06 -4.19
C ASN A 67 5.15 0.32 -2.81
N PRO A 68 3.85 -0.02 -2.62
CA PRO A 68 3.16 0.21 -1.36
C PRO A 68 3.73 -0.67 -0.25
N HIS A 69 3.86 -0.08 0.93
CA HIS A 69 4.23 -0.75 2.16
C HIS A 69 3.21 -0.42 3.25
N TYR A 70 2.65 -1.44 3.90
CA TYR A 70 1.62 -1.25 4.92
C TYR A 70 2.27 -1.14 6.30
N LEU A 71 1.83 -0.13 7.07
CA LEU A 71 2.26 0.17 8.43
C LEU A 71 1.15 -0.26 9.41
N PRO A 72 1.16 -1.51 9.94
CA PRO A 72 0.04 -2.05 10.69
C PRO A 72 -0.26 -1.27 11.97
N GLN A 73 0.78 -0.78 12.66
CA GLN A 73 0.67 -0.03 13.90
C GLN A 73 -0.08 1.29 13.76
N TYR A 74 -0.15 1.84 12.54
CA TYR A 74 -0.82 3.11 12.26
C TYR A 74 -2.08 2.95 11.41
N ASN A 75 -2.32 1.75 10.85
CA ASN A 75 -3.31 1.52 9.80
C ASN A 75 -3.15 2.55 8.67
N LEU A 76 -1.94 2.62 8.14
CA LEU A 76 -1.51 3.50 7.05
C LEU A 76 -0.73 2.67 6.01
N ILE A 77 -0.64 3.21 4.80
CA ILE A 77 0.26 2.74 3.76
C ILE A 77 1.23 3.86 3.48
N ASP A 78 2.53 3.58 3.46
CA ASP A 78 3.51 4.42 2.83
C ASP A 78 4.01 3.75 1.54
N ASN A 79 4.92 4.41 0.83
CA ASN A 79 5.49 3.86 -0.37
C ASN A 79 6.89 4.39 -0.66
N GLU A 80 7.61 3.75 -1.57
CA GLU A 80 8.92 4.20 -2.01
C GLU A 80 8.99 4.25 -3.53
N VAL A 81 8.89 5.44 -4.11
CA VAL A 81 8.89 5.62 -5.56
C VAL A 81 10.27 5.96 -6.07
N MET A 82 10.76 5.13 -6.98
CA MET A 82 12.00 5.35 -7.73
C MET A 82 11.72 6.32 -8.87
N SER A 83 12.36 7.50 -8.86
CA SER A 83 12.10 8.54 -9.87
C SER A 83 13.38 9.33 -10.21
N GLY A 84 13.26 10.51 -10.84
CA GLY A 84 14.40 11.43 -10.93
C GLY A 84 14.87 11.88 -9.54
N ARG A 85 13.93 11.99 -8.60
CA ARG A 85 14.17 12.16 -7.16
C ARG A 85 13.26 11.20 -6.42
N ASN A 86 13.82 10.28 -5.63
CA ASN A 86 13.01 9.29 -4.93
C ASN A 86 12.09 9.97 -3.90
N TRP A 87 10.90 9.42 -3.70
CA TRP A 87 9.94 10.01 -2.78
C TRP A 87 9.01 8.99 -2.14
N THR A 88 8.44 9.40 -1.02
CA THR A 88 7.45 8.68 -0.24
C THR A 88 6.21 9.53 -0.02
N SER A 89 5.05 8.89 -0.05
CA SER A 89 3.75 9.48 0.29
C SER A 89 2.98 8.55 1.21
N PHE A 90 1.90 9.06 1.79
CA PHE A 90 1.13 8.36 2.82
C PHE A 90 -0.33 8.26 2.44
N TYR A 91 -0.92 7.11 2.71
CA TYR A 91 -2.27 6.74 2.32
C TYR A 91 -2.99 5.98 3.44
N GLN A 92 -4.32 5.94 3.36
CA GLN A 92 -5.16 5.09 4.19
C GLN A 92 -6.25 4.42 3.34
N ILE A 93 -6.54 3.16 3.63
CA ILE A 93 -7.70 2.48 3.06
C ILE A 93 -8.96 2.97 3.78
N LYS A 94 -9.89 3.60 3.05
CA LYS A 94 -11.22 3.98 3.55
C LYS A 94 -12.28 3.22 2.75
N LYS A 95 -12.93 2.26 3.40
CA LYS A 95 -13.88 1.31 2.76
C LYS A 95 -13.20 0.61 1.57
N ASP A 96 -13.71 0.83 0.36
CA ASP A 96 -13.23 0.28 -0.90
C ASP A 96 -12.37 1.27 -1.70
N SER A 97 -11.78 2.27 -1.06
CA SER A 97 -11.01 3.33 -1.73
C SER A 97 -9.76 3.72 -0.96
N ILE A 98 -8.85 4.41 -1.64
CA ILE A 98 -7.67 5.03 -1.04
C ILE A 98 -7.94 6.49 -0.72
N PHE A 99 -7.57 6.89 0.49
CA PHE A 99 -7.45 8.27 0.92
C PHE A 99 -5.97 8.66 0.92
N ASP A 100 -5.62 9.68 0.14
CA ASP A 100 -4.29 10.28 0.09
C ASP A 100 -4.20 11.42 1.11
N PHE A 101 -3.16 11.43 1.94
CA PHE A 101 -2.94 12.51 2.90
C PHE A 101 -2.31 13.77 2.27
N GLY A 102 -1.86 13.70 1.02
CA GLY A 102 -1.33 14.83 0.25
C GLY A 102 0.09 15.26 0.68
N TYR A 103 0.81 14.42 1.42
CA TYR A 103 2.19 14.69 1.82
C TYR A 103 3.17 13.90 0.96
N VAL A 104 4.23 14.57 0.53
CA VAL A 104 5.36 13.97 -0.20
C VAL A 104 6.65 14.28 0.55
N VAL A 105 7.44 13.26 0.83
CA VAL A 105 8.78 13.36 1.42
C VAL A 105 9.77 12.93 0.36
N TYR A 106 10.66 13.83 -0.04
CA TYR A 106 11.67 13.54 -1.04
C TYR A 106 12.99 13.13 -0.39
N ASN A 107 13.64 12.14 -0.98
CA ASN A 107 15.01 11.74 -0.65
C ASN A 107 16.03 12.52 -1.51
N GLY A 108 17.25 12.72 -1.01
CA GLY A 108 18.33 13.41 -1.70
C GLY A 108 18.39 14.92 -1.41
N GLU A 109 18.79 15.70 -2.41
CA GLU A 109 19.01 17.15 -2.27
C GLU A 109 17.75 17.97 -2.59
N ASP A 110 17.50 19.02 -1.83
CA ASP A 110 16.48 20.03 -2.13
C ASP A 110 16.82 20.85 -3.38
N ASP A 111 15.90 21.75 -3.78
CA ASP A 111 16.06 22.56 -4.99
C ASP A 111 17.26 23.53 -4.91
N ASN A 112 17.83 23.72 -3.71
CA ASN A 112 19.02 24.55 -3.47
C ASN A 112 20.30 23.70 -3.32
N GLY A 113 20.23 22.39 -3.52
CA GLY A 113 21.36 21.47 -3.37
C GLY A 113 21.67 21.09 -1.92
N ASN A 114 20.81 21.42 -0.95
CA ASN A 114 21.02 20.99 0.43
C ASN A 114 20.55 19.55 0.61
N THR A 115 21.36 18.73 1.26
CA THR A 115 20.96 17.37 1.64
C THR A 115 19.77 17.41 2.59
N VAL A 116 18.69 16.72 2.23
CA VAL A 116 17.52 16.52 3.09
C VAL A 116 17.79 15.30 3.98
N ASP A 117 17.61 15.49 5.29
CA ASP A 117 17.52 14.39 6.24
C ASP A 117 16.15 13.71 6.05
N PHE A 118 16.13 12.68 5.21
CA PHE A 118 14.91 11.98 4.81
C PHE A 118 14.18 11.38 6.01
N ASP A 119 14.90 10.69 6.91
CA ASP A 119 14.31 10.02 8.07
C ASP A 119 13.62 11.04 8.99
N LYS A 120 14.29 12.18 9.23
CA LYS A 120 13.71 13.26 10.03
C LYS A 120 12.45 13.85 9.41
N GLU A 121 12.45 14.12 8.10
CA GLU A 121 11.26 14.67 7.43
C GLU A 121 10.14 13.63 7.29
N TYR A 122 10.48 12.35 7.13
CA TYR A 122 9.53 11.23 7.19
C TYR A 122 8.85 11.19 8.57
N ASP A 123 9.61 11.14 9.66
CA ASP A 123 9.08 11.04 11.03
C ASP A 123 8.22 12.26 11.41
N LYS A 124 8.67 13.45 11.01
CA LYS A 124 7.93 14.70 11.20
C LYS A 124 6.61 14.69 10.43
N THR A 125 6.60 14.17 9.20
CA THR A 125 5.39 14.09 8.36
C THR A 125 4.42 13.05 8.90
N LEU A 126 4.91 11.86 9.24
CA LEU A 126 4.13 10.81 9.90
C LEU A 126 3.50 11.33 11.20
N SER A 127 4.26 12.04 12.03
CA SER A 127 3.75 12.64 13.27
C SER A 127 2.61 13.63 13.03
N LYS A 128 2.66 14.43 11.95
CA LYS A 128 1.56 15.35 11.57
C LYS A 128 0.32 14.57 11.15
N ILE A 129 0.49 13.53 10.33
CA ILE A 129 -0.60 12.67 9.88
C ILE A 129 -1.29 12.02 11.08
N LEU A 130 -0.52 11.44 12.00
CA LEU A 130 -1.05 10.77 13.19
C LEU A 130 -1.79 11.73 14.11
N LYS A 131 -1.30 12.97 14.28
CA LYS A 131 -2.01 14.00 15.05
C LYS A 131 -3.35 14.34 14.41
N ASN A 132 -3.39 14.59 13.09
CA ASN A 132 -4.62 15.00 12.39
C ASN A 132 -5.64 13.87 12.23
N LYS A 133 -5.20 12.60 12.21
CA LYS A 133 -6.07 11.42 12.16
C LYS A 133 -6.91 11.27 13.43
N ASN A 134 -6.41 11.71 14.59
CA ASN A 134 -7.12 11.58 15.87
C ASN A 134 -8.23 12.62 16.10
N TYR A 135 -8.35 13.62 15.22
CA TYR A 135 -9.38 14.67 15.32
C TYR A 135 -10.52 14.50 14.29
N ASN A 136 -10.50 13.45 13.47
CA ASN A 136 -11.52 13.13 12.46
C ASN A 136 -12.18 11.78 12.74
#